data_AF-A0A3M2AU20-F1
#
_entry.id   AF-A0A3M2AU20-F1
#
_cell.length_a   1.000
_cell.length_b   1.000
_cell.length_c   1.000
_cell.angle_alpha   90.00
_cell.angle_beta   90.00
_cell.angle_gamma   90.00
#
_symmetry.space_group_name_H-M   'P 1'
#
loop_
_entity.id
_entity.type
_entity.pdbx_description
1 polymer ?
#
loop_
_entity_poly.entity_id
_entity_poly.type
_entity_poly.pdbx_seq_one_letter_code
_entity_poly.pdbx_strand_id
1 'polypeptide(L)'
;MCDFEALHYALKEELLKIYKDAETPQPRVKISNLQSTKLCGLANLAKLILYFEREGYLTVVNKEENYKEWEVQIEPSVLDLVFGYG
;
A
#
# COMPACT_ATOMS: atom_id res chain seq x y z
N MET A 1 -18.33 -3.30 11.15
CA MET A 1 -17.70 -4.31 10.26
C MET A 1 -16.85 -3.52 9.27
N CYS A 2 -15.57 -3.86 9.10
CA CYS A 2 -14.71 -3.15 8.15
C CYS A 2 -15.17 -3.45 6.72
N ASP A 3 -15.30 -2.41 5.91
CA ASP A 3 -15.48 -2.55 4.47
C ASP A 3 -14.10 -2.72 3.80
N PHE A 4 -13.77 -3.96 3.48
CA PHE A 4 -12.47 -4.32 2.93
C PHE A 4 -12.32 -3.87 1.47
N GLU A 5 -13.42 -3.77 0.72
CA GLU A 5 -13.42 -3.28 -0.66
C GLU A 5 -13.12 -1.78 -0.68
N ALA A 6 -13.76 -1.01 0.22
CA ALA A 6 -13.47 0.41 0.38
C ALA A 6 -12.01 0.65 0.81
N LEU A 7 -11.47 -0.18 1.72
CA LEU A 7 -10.07 -0.11 2.12
C LEU A 7 -9.11 -0.43 0.96
N HIS A 8 -9.42 -1.45 0.16
CA HIS A 8 -8.65 -1.83 -1.02
C HIS A 8 -8.62 -0.71 -2.06
N TYR A 9 -9.78 -0.12 -2.36
CA TYR A 9 -9.90 0.99 -3.29
C TYR A 9 -9.13 2.23 -2.81
N ALA A 10 -9.30 2.60 -1.54
CA ALA A 10 -8.59 3.74 -0.95
C ALA A 10 -7.06 3.54 -0.96
N LEU A 11 -6.58 2.35 -0.61
CA LEU A 11 -5.15 2.04 -0.64
C LEU A 11 -4.58 2.14 -2.06
N LYS A 12 -5.29 1.60 -3.06
CA LYS A 12 -4.89 1.70 -4.47
C LYS A 12 -4.73 3.16 -4.90
N GLU A 13 -5.74 4.00 -4.66
CA GLU A 13 -5.69 5.42 -5.03
C GLU A 13 -4.57 6.16 -4.29
N GLU A 14 -4.38 5.86 -3.01
CA GLU A 14 -3.32 6.45 -2.18
C GLU A 14 -1.92 6.07 -2.70
N LEU A 15 -1.65 4.80 -2.99
CA LEU A 15 -0.37 4.35 -3.52
C LEU A 15 -0.08 4.95 -4.90
N LEU A 16 -1.08 5.00 -5.78
CA LEU A 16 -0.96 5.64 -7.09
C LEU A 16 -0.63 7.12 -6.98
N LYS A 17 -1.26 7.83 -6.04
CA LYS A 17 -0.99 9.24 -5.80
C LYS A 17 0.43 9.45 -5.28
N ILE A 18 0.85 8.69 -4.26
CA ILE A 18 2.21 8.78 -3.72
C ILE A 18 3.25 8.51 -4.81
N TYR A 19 3.02 7.50 -5.65
CA TYR A 19 3.93 7.17 -6.74
C TYR A 19 4.03 8.30 -7.79
N LYS A 20 2.89 8.90 -8.18
CA LYS A 20 2.86 10.00 -9.16
C LYS A 20 3.50 11.29 -8.63
N ASP A 21 3.33 11.57 -7.34
CA ASP A 21 3.83 12.80 -6.70
C ASP A 21 5.31 12.66 -6.28
N ALA A 22 5.87 11.45 -6.29
CA ALA A 22 7.24 11.21 -5.85
C ALA A 22 8.28 11.64 -6.90
N GLU A 23 9.37 12.25 -6.42
CA GLU A 23 10.54 12.60 -7.24
C GLU A 23 11.48 11.41 -7.49
N THR A 24 11.19 10.27 -6.87
CA THR A 24 12.00 9.04 -6.94
C THR A 24 11.22 7.91 -7.59
N PRO A 25 11.87 7.02 -8.35
CA PRO A 25 11.19 5.94 -9.08
C PRO A 25 10.60 4.85 -8.17
N GLN A 26 11.03 4.76 -6.91
CA GLN A 26 10.58 3.77 -5.93
C GLN A 26 10.42 4.45 -4.57
N PRO A 27 9.36 5.26 -4.37
CA PRO A 27 9.14 5.97 -3.12
C PRO A 27 8.89 5.00 -1.97
N ARG A 28 9.30 5.41 -0.77
CA ARG A 28 9.09 4.65 0.47
C ARG A 28 8.19 5.40 1.42
N VAL A 29 7.29 4.69 2.07
CA VAL A 29 6.34 5.26 3.03
C VAL A 29 6.11 4.30 4.19
N LYS A 30 6.02 4.83 5.41
CA LYS A 30 5.59 4.03 6.58
C LYS A 30 4.12 3.70 6.47
N ILE A 31 3.74 2.46 6.77
CA ILE A 31 2.34 2.03 6.75
C ILE A 31 1.45 2.86 7.68
N SER A 32 2.01 3.33 8.82
CA SER A 32 1.33 4.22 9.75
C SER A 32 0.96 5.58 9.17
N ASN A 33 1.66 6.02 8.11
CA ASN A 33 1.45 7.31 7.47
C ASN A 33 0.38 7.23 6.37
N LEU A 34 -0.04 6.03 5.97
CA LEU A 34 -1.11 5.84 5.00
C LEU A 34 -2.45 6.21 5.62
N GLN A 35 -3.16 7.13 4.97
CA GLN A 35 -4.48 7.61 5.35
C GLN A 35 -5.51 6.47 5.35
N SER A 36 -5.31 5.45 4.49
CA SER A 36 -6.09 4.22 4.44
C SER A 36 -6.20 3.51 5.80
N THR A 37 -5.22 3.70 6.69
CA THR A 37 -5.24 3.17 8.07
C THR A 37 -6.51 3.58 8.85
N LYS A 38 -7.08 4.76 8.55
CA LYS A 38 -8.23 5.32 9.28
C LYS A 38 -9.55 4.60 8.96
N LEU A 39 -9.63 3.84 7.87
CA LEU A 39 -10.87 3.17 7.45
C LEU A 39 -11.15 1.91 8.25
N CYS A 40 -10.14 1.05 8.39
CA CYS A 40 -10.31 -0.28 8.96
C CYS A 40 -9.27 -0.65 10.02
N GLY A 41 -8.42 0.29 10.40
CA GLY A 41 -7.31 0.07 11.32
C GLY A 41 -6.09 -0.57 10.67
N LEU A 42 -4.95 -0.41 11.33
CA LEU A 42 -3.65 -0.78 10.79
C LEU A 42 -3.47 -2.27 10.52
N ALA A 43 -4.12 -3.13 11.31
CA ALA A 43 -4.01 -4.58 11.12
C ALA A 43 -4.67 -5.05 9.82
N ASN A 44 -5.79 -4.45 9.41
CA ASN A 44 -6.44 -4.78 8.15
C ASN A 44 -5.69 -4.18 6.96
N LEU A 45 -5.13 -2.98 7.13
CA LEU A 45 -4.23 -2.40 6.14
C LEU A 45 -2.99 -3.27 5.92
N ALA A 46 -2.37 -3.77 6.99
CA ALA A 46 -1.19 -4.65 6.89
C ALA A 46 -1.49 -5.92 6.09
N LYS A 47 -2.69 -6.51 6.23
CA LYS A 47 -3.11 -7.65 5.40
C LYS A 47 -3.19 -7.29 3.92
N LEU A 48 -3.73 -6.12 3.59
CA LEU A 48 -3.76 -5.65 2.20
C LEU A 48 -2.38 -5.30 1.65
N ILE A 49 -1.51 -4.72 2.46
CA ILE A 49 -0.12 -4.47 2.09
C ILE A 49 0.55 -5.79 1.70
N LEU A 50 0.41 -6.85 2.50
CA LEU A 50 0.95 -8.17 2.16
C LEU A 50 0.32 -8.76 0.89
N TYR A 51 -0.96 -8.49 0.63
CA TYR A 51 -1.62 -8.89 -0.61
C TYR A 51 -1.02 -8.16 -1.82
N PHE A 52 -0.89 -6.84 -1.76
CA PHE A 52 -0.29 -6.02 -2.83
C PHE A 52 1.19 -6.37 -3.07
N GLU A 53 1.90 -6.73 -2.01
CA GLU A 53 3.27 -7.21 -2.12
C GLU A 53 3.38 -8.52 -2.88
N ARG A 54 2.46 -9.46 -2.61
CA ARG A 54 2.39 -10.71 -3.36
C ARG A 54 2.11 -10.48 -4.85
N GLU A 55 1.29 -9.49 -5.18
CA GLU A 55 1.02 -9.07 -6.56
C GLU A 55 2.18 -8.24 -7.16
N GLY A 56 3.18 -7.91 -6.35
CA GLY A 56 4.40 -7.22 -6.79
C GLY A 56 4.28 -5.70 -6.89
N TYR A 57 3.20 -5.09 -6.39
CA TYR A 57 2.98 -3.63 -6.44
C TYR A 57 3.78 -2.84 -5.42
N LEU A 58 4.23 -3.51 -4.36
CA LEU A 58 5.02 -2.92 -3.31
C LEU A 58 5.93 -3.97 -2.68
N THR A 59 6.93 -3.53 -1.92
CA THR A 59 7.82 -4.39 -1.14
C THR A 59 7.86 -3.91 0.31
N VAL A 60 7.65 -4.79 1.28
CA VAL A 60 7.85 -4.45 2.70
C VAL A 60 9.33 -4.61 3.03
N VAL A 61 10.00 -3.52 3.40
CA VAL A 61 11.47 -3.47 3.52
C VAL A 61 11.97 -4.13 4.82
N ASN A 62 11.17 -4.09 5.89
CA ASN A 62 11.54 -4.51 7.25
C ASN A 62 10.47 -5.44 7.86
N LYS A 63 10.18 -6.57 7.19
CA LYS A 63 9.12 -7.51 7.59
C LYS A 63 9.32 -8.16 8.95
N GLU A 64 10.57 -8.26 9.39
CA GLU A 64 10.97 -8.81 10.68
C GLU A 64 10.49 -7.95 11.86
N GLU A 65 10.23 -6.67 11.62
CA GLU A 65 9.73 -5.74 12.63
C GLU A 65 8.22 -5.87 12.85
N ASN A 66 7.73 -5.23 13.92
CA ASN A 66 6.30 -5.12 14.13
C ASN A 66 5.64 -4.40 12.95
N TYR A 67 4.49 -4.89 12.48
CA TYR A 67 3.77 -4.31 11.34
C TYR A 67 3.42 -2.83 11.50
N LYS A 68 3.44 -2.28 12.72
CA LYS A 68 3.28 -0.84 12.98
C LYS A 68 4.42 0.01 12.42
N GLU A 69 5.61 -0.57 12.32
CA GLU A 69 6.85 0.09 11.90
C GLU A 69 7.23 -0.24 10.45
N TRP A 70 6.40 -0.99 9.73
CA TRP A 70 6.72 -1.38 8.36
C TRP A 70 6.84 -0.17 7.44
N GLU A 71 7.92 -0.18 6.66
CA GLU A 71 8.13 0.68 5.51
C GLU A 71 7.83 -0.10 4.23
N VAL A 72 6.98 0.49 3.39
CA VAL A 72 6.62 -0.06 2.09
C VAL A 72 7.29 0.75 1.00
N GLN A 73 8.05 0.08 0.15
CA GLN A 73 8.55 0.61 -1.10
C GLN A 73 7.50 0.38 -2.17
N ILE A 74 7.08 1.42 -2.88
CA ILE A 74 6.11 1.29 -3.96
C ILE A 74 6.87 0.96 -5.25
N GLU A 75 6.47 -0.12 -5.92
CA GLU A 75 7.10 -0.59 -7.16
C GLU A 75 6.42 0.01 -8.40
N PRO A 76 7.13 0.14 -9.54
CA PRO A 76 6.55 0.69 -10.78
C PRO A 76 5.32 -0.06 -11.30
N SER A 77 5.22 -1.36 -11.01
CA SER A 77 4.06 -2.22 -11.29
C SER A 77 2.76 -1.70 -10.65
N VAL A 78 2.83 -0.79 -9.66
CA VAL A 78 1.64 -0.11 -9.13
C VAL A 78 0.84 0.60 -10.23
N LEU A 79 1.49 1.00 -11.33
CA LEU A 79 0.82 1.61 -12.48
C LEU A 79 -0.13 0.65 -13.20
N ASP A 80 0.05 -0.67 -13.08
CA ASP A 80 -0.86 -1.67 -13.65
C ASP A 80 -2.25 -1.58 -13.00
N LEU A 81 -2.33 -1.07 -11.77
CA LEU A 81 -3.59 -0.76 -11.11
C LEU A 81 -4.40 0.30 -11.86
N VAL A 82 -3.77 1.16 -12.67
CA VAL A 82 -4.46 2.14 -13.53
C VAL A 82 -5.13 1.45 -14.72
N PHE A 83 -4.49 0.42 -15.28
CA PHE A 83 -4.88 -0.19 -16.54
C PHE A 83 -5.87 -1.34 -16.39
N GLY A 84 -6.13 -1.79 -15.16
CA GLY A 84 -7.25 -2.68 -14.86
C GLY A 84 -7.30 -3.92 -15.75
N TYR A 85 -6.29 -4.80 -15.65
CA TYR A 85 -6.48 -6.18 -16.08
C TYR A 85 -7.11 -6.96 -14.91
N GLY A 86 -8.43 -6.94 -14.86
CA GLY A 86 -9.28 -7.69 -13.93
C GLY A 86 -10.73 -7.64 -14.40
#